data_AF-A0A433K0Z9-F1
#
_entry.id   AF-A0A433K0Z9-F1
#
_cell.length_a   1.000
_cell.length_b   1.000
_cell.length_c   1.000
_cell.angle_alpha   90.00
_cell.angle_beta   90.00
_cell.angle_gamma   90.00
#
_symmetry.space_group_name_H-M   'P 1'
#
loop_
_entity.id
_entity.type
_entity.pdbx_description
1 polymer ?
#
loop_
_entity_poly.entity_id
_entity_poly.type
_entity_poly.pdbx_seq_one_letter_code
_entity_poly.pdbx_strand_id
1 'polypeptide(L)'
;MPNLYAVIENFKTGFCYLDPNTNQRNSRWYEFWMKSYLKEKCTLTLLTQELEEVARSTNQRLESLAQARGADDFLTTQQDFKNIIAYAIKQAQIKRFKNGELITDAKALTDGSCYSSRTIVPKNAGYFEQTIIQGLDAVAKVYPELRLLMASMIATINEAKSSSVLVFEASARGQGRYKLFSDREMTTMKSNYHLGSEREKYAENNIASLNF
;
A
#
# COMPACT_ATOMS: atom_id res chain seq x y z
N MET A 1 -21.83 10.77 21.74
CA MET A 1 -20.83 10.47 20.69
C MET A 1 -19.55 10.08 21.42
N PRO A 2 -18.77 9.08 20.97
CA PRO A 2 -17.47 8.81 21.59
C PRO A 2 -16.51 9.98 21.37
N ASN A 3 -15.58 10.16 22.30
CA ASN A 3 -14.47 11.09 22.10
C ASN A 3 -13.44 10.51 21.11
N LEU A 4 -12.63 11.39 20.52
CA LEU A 4 -11.65 11.02 19.50
C LEU A 4 -10.62 10.01 20.02
N TYR A 5 -10.15 10.18 21.26
CA TYR A 5 -9.15 9.28 21.86
C TYR A 5 -9.65 7.83 21.86
N ALA A 6 -10.89 7.61 22.33
CA ALA A 6 -11.48 6.28 22.40
C ALA A 6 -11.72 5.66 21.02
N VAL A 7 -12.07 6.48 20.01
CA VAL A 7 -12.18 6.00 18.63
C VAL A 7 -10.81 5.57 18.09
N ILE A 8 -9.75 6.34 18.32
CA ILE A 8 -8.39 6.01 17.88
C ILE A 8 -7.86 4.75 18.55
N GLU A 9 -8.06 4.58 19.86
CA GLU A 9 -7.65 3.38 20.57
C GLU A 9 -8.36 2.13 20.04
N ASN A 10 -9.69 2.21 19.82
CA ASN A 10 -10.43 1.09 19.23
C ASN A 10 -9.97 0.79 17.80
N PHE A 11 -9.70 1.81 17.00
CA PHE A 11 -9.13 1.63 15.67
C PHE A 11 -7.78 0.88 15.72
N LYS A 12 -6.89 1.25 16.64
CA LYS A 12 -5.58 0.60 16.82
C LYS A 12 -5.68 -0.87 17.21
N THR A 13 -6.76 -1.30 17.88
CA THR A 13 -6.97 -2.73 18.18
C THR A 13 -7.17 -3.59 16.93
N GLY A 14 -7.65 -3.00 15.82
CA GLY A 14 -7.75 -3.67 14.52
C GLY A 14 -6.60 -3.34 13.57
N PHE A 15 -6.03 -2.13 13.65
CA PHE A 15 -4.88 -1.70 12.85
C PHE A 15 -3.54 -2.24 13.38
N CYS A 16 -3.46 -3.56 13.57
CA CYS A 16 -2.28 -4.27 14.07
C CYS A 16 -1.30 -4.65 12.96
N TYR A 17 -0.94 -3.69 12.09
CA TYR A 17 0.04 -3.92 11.04
C TYR A 17 1.43 -4.19 11.62
N LEU A 18 1.81 -3.43 12.64
CA LEU A 18 3.05 -3.59 13.40
C LEU A 18 2.80 -4.41 14.66
N ASP A 19 3.73 -5.29 14.97
CA ASP A 19 3.83 -5.95 16.26
C ASP A 19 4.26 -4.93 17.33
N PRO A 20 3.52 -4.82 18.44
CA PRO A 20 3.80 -3.81 19.47
C PRO A 20 5.19 -3.94 20.13
N ASN A 21 5.78 -5.14 20.16
CA ASN A 21 7.03 -5.39 20.86
C ASN A 21 8.25 -5.14 19.96
N THR A 22 8.13 -5.53 18.69
CA THR A 22 9.24 -5.46 17.72
C THR A 22 9.17 -4.24 16.82
N ASN A 23 8.01 -3.57 16.77
CA ASN A 23 7.72 -2.46 15.86
C ASN A 23 7.97 -2.81 14.38
N GLN A 24 7.92 -4.10 14.07
CA GLN A 24 8.03 -4.69 12.74
C GLN A 24 6.69 -5.30 12.37
N ARG A 25 6.46 -5.62 11.09
CA ARG A 25 5.24 -6.31 10.68
C ARG A 25 5.08 -7.61 11.45
N ASN A 26 3.84 -7.92 11.88
CA ASN A 26 3.55 -9.12 12.65
C ASN A 26 4.00 -10.40 11.90
N SER A 27 4.69 -11.31 12.59
CA SER A 27 5.48 -12.39 11.99
C SER A 27 4.68 -13.51 11.32
N ARG A 28 3.41 -13.68 11.70
CA ARG A 28 2.50 -14.68 11.09
C ARG A 28 2.14 -14.34 9.63
N TRP A 29 2.45 -13.12 9.21
CA TRP A 29 2.20 -12.62 7.86
C TRP A 29 3.41 -12.78 6.93
N TYR A 30 4.48 -13.36 7.46
CA TYR A 30 5.57 -13.99 6.71
C TYR A 30 5.17 -15.37 6.16
N GLU A 31 3.91 -15.82 6.19
CA GLU A 31 3.56 -17.16 5.67
C GLU A 31 3.87 -17.35 4.17
N PHE A 32 4.06 -16.27 3.39
CA PHE A 32 4.62 -16.32 2.03
C PHE A 32 6.15 -16.57 1.99
N TRP A 33 6.85 -16.45 3.13
CA TRP A 33 8.31 -16.59 3.28
C TRP A 33 8.77 -18.05 3.43
N MET A 34 7.86 -19.00 3.63
CA MET A 34 8.22 -20.42 3.81
C MET A 34 8.51 -21.18 2.50
N LYS A 35 8.27 -20.57 1.32
CA LYS A 35 8.61 -21.18 0.02
C LYS A 35 9.82 -20.48 -0.61
N SER A 36 10.94 -21.19 -0.67
CA SER A 36 12.27 -20.69 -1.07
C SER A 36 12.34 -20.06 -2.47
N TYR A 37 11.47 -20.43 -3.42
CA TYR A 37 11.45 -19.83 -4.76
C TYR A 37 10.61 -18.53 -4.84
N LEU A 38 9.82 -18.23 -3.81
CA LEU A 38 9.10 -16.95 -3.65
C LEU A 38 9.93 -15.92 -2.85
N LYS A 39 10.95 -16.38 -2.11
CA LYS A 39 11.82 -15.57 -1.21
C LYS A 39 12.41 -14.32 -1.87
N GLU A 40 12.87 -14.40 -3.12
CA GLU A 40 13.56 -13.29 -3.79
C GLU A 40 12.64 -12.45 -4.68
N LYS A 41 11.45 -12.96 -5.03
CA LYS A 41 10.73 -12.51 -6.22
C LYS A 41 9.41 -11.81 -5.95
N CYS A 42 8.89 -11.85 -4.74
CA CYS A 42 7.60 -11.24 -4.38
C CYS A 42 7.65 -10.40 -3.09
N THR A 43 8.80 -10.37 -2.41
CA THR A 43 8.98 -9.76 -1.10
C THR A 43 10.26 -8.94 -1.10
N LEU A 44 10.27 -7.82 -1.81
CA LEU A 44 11.33 -6.84 -1.62
C LEU A 44 11.30 -6.39 -0.16
N THR A 45 12.36 -6.72 0.59
CA THR A 45 12.62 -6.22 1.94
C THR A 45 12.35 -4.72 2.03
N LEU A 46 12.73 -3.98 0.98
CA LEU A 46 12.48 -2.55 0.83
C LEU A 46 10.99 -2.20 0.87
N LEU A 47 10.12 -2.89 0.12
CA LEU A 47 8.67 -2.64 0.18
C LEU A 47 8.11 -2.90 1.58
N THR A 48 8.60 -3.94 2.26
CA THR A 48 8.15 -4.27 3.62
C THR A 48 8.53 -3.15 4.58
N GLN A 49 9.80 -2.73 4.58
CA GLN A 49 10.30 -1.63 5.40
C GLN A 49 9.56 -0.32 5.13
N GLU A 50 9.30 0.00 3.86
CA GLU A 50 8.58 1.22 3.48
C GLU A 50 7.12 1.19 3.97
N LEU A 51 6.44 0.04 3.93
CA LEU A 51 5.10 -0.09 4.51
C LEU A 51 5.11 -0.04 6.04
N GLU A 52 6.16 -0.53 6.70
CA GLU A 52 6.35 -0.36 8.15
C GLU A 52 6.56 1.11 8.53
N GLU A 53 7.31 1.87 7.71
CA GLU A 53 7.45 3.32 7.89
C GLU A 53 6.13 4.06 7.73
N VAL A 54 5.31 3.69 6.73
CA VAL A 54 3.96 4.23 6.58
C VAL A 54 3.09 3.92 7.80
N ALA A 55 3.15 2.68 8.32
CA ALA A 55 2.42 2.30 9.55
C ALA A 55 2.89 3.13 10.76
N ARG A 56 4.21 3.28 10.96
CA ARG A 56 4.78 4.09 12.04
C ARG A 56 4.33 5.55 11.94
N SER A 57 4.43 6.15 10.76
CA SER A 57 3.98 7.53 10.50
C SER A 57 2.49 7.70 10.76
N THR A 58 1.67 6.69 10.40
CA THR A 58 0.22 6.71 10.65
C THR A 58 -0.08 6.67 12.14
N ASN A 59 0.56 5.78 12.90
CA ASN A 59 0.40 5.70 14.35
C ASN A 59 0.82 7.00 15.05
N GLN A 60 1.94 7.59 14.65
CA GLN A 60 2.40 8.89 15.18
C GLN A 60 1.39 10.01 14.89
N ARG A 61 0.79 10.06 13.71
CA ARG A 61 -0.25 11.05 13.36
C ARG A 61 -1.51 10.85 14.19
N LEU A 62 -1.93 9.60 14.38
CA LEU A 62 -3.07 9.27 15.26
C LEU A 62 -2.80 9.67 16.71
N GLU A 63 -1.61 9.38 17.23
CA GLU A 63 -1.20 9.78 18.59
C GLU A 63 -1.16 11.29 18.74
N SER A 64 -0.60 11.99 17.77
CA SER A 64 -0.54 13.45 17.77
C SER A 64 -1.95 14.06 17.77
N LEU A 65 -2.87 13.51 16.97
CA LEU A 65 -4.27 13.92 16.93
C LEU A 65 -4.98 13.61 18.27
N ALA A 66 -4.74 12.44 18.86
CA ALA A 66 -5.28 12.05 20.15
C ALA A 66 -4.76 12.94 21.30
N GLN A 67 -3.49 13.36 21.27
CA GLN A 67 -2.92 14.28 22.25
C GLN A 67 -3.51 15.69 22.12
N ALA A 68 -3.67 16.18 20.88
CA ALA A 68 -4.15 17.54 20.63
C ALA A 68 -5.66 17.69 20.86
N ARG A 69 -6.45 16.67 20.48
CA ARG A 69 -7.91 16.75 20.38
C ARG A 69 -8.64 15.53 20.94
N GLY A 70 -7.98 14.69 21.73
CA GLY A 70 -8.54 13.41 22.18
C GLY A 70 -9.81 13.50 23.01
N ALA A 71 -9.97 14.60 23.77
CA ALA A 71 -11.17 14.85 24.56
C ALA A 71 -12.35 15.39 23.74
N ASP A 72 -12.11 15.87 22.51
CA ASP A 72 -13.14 16.40 21.63
C ASP A 72 -14.07 15.26 21.16
N ASP A 73 -15.33 15.62 20.90
CA ASP A 73 -16.29 14.73 20.24
C ASP A 73 -15.76 14.26 18.89
N PHE A 74 -15.92 12.97 18.59
CA PHE A 74 -15.46 12.43 17.31
C PHE A 74 -16.11 13.13 16.10
N LEU A 75 -17.35 13.60 16.24
CA LEU A 75 -18.06 14.28 15.15
C LEU A 75 -17.35 15.56 14.68
N THR A 76 -16.68 16.29 15.58
CA THR A 76 -15.98 17.55 15.26
C THR A 76 -14.54 17.31 14.78
N THR A 77 -14.03 16.10 14.95
CA THR A 77 -12.66 15.67 14.62
C THR A 77 -12.62 14.59 13.53
N GLN A 78 -13.80 14.14 13.05
CA GLN A 78 -13.92 13.05 12.08
C GLN A 78 -13.12 13.30 10.80
N GLN A 79 -13.02 14.57 10.36
CA GLN A 79 -12.31 14.91 9.14
C GLN A 79 -10.80 14.74 9.32
N ASP A 80 -10.26 15.11 10.48
CA ASP A 80 -8.84 14.91 10.78
C ASP A 80 -8.50 13.42 10.82
N PHE A 81 -9.36 12.61 11.44
CA PHE A 81 -9.23 11.16 11.43
C PHE A 81 -9.27 10.60 10.00
N LYS A 82 -10.26 10.97 9.19
CA LYS A 82 -10.37 10.57 7.77
C LYS A 82 -9.13 10.94 6.97
N ASN A 83 -8.60 12.15 7.17
CA ASN A 83 -7.41 12.63 6.47
C ASN A 83 -6.18 11.77 6.79
N ILE A 84 -6.04 11.29 8.04
CA ILE A 84 -4.94 10.38 8.43
C ILE A 84 -5.10 9.02 7.74
N ILE A 85 -6.31 8.46 7.69
CA ILE A 85 -6.58 7.20 6.99
C ILE A 85 -6.30 7.33 5.49
N ALA A 86 -6.79 8.40 4.86
CA ALA A 86 -6.53 8.72 3.47
C ALA A 86 -5.02 8.82 3.17
N TYR A 87 -4.28 9.54 4.03
CA TYR A 87 -2.82 9.63 3.95
C TYR A 87 -2.17 8.24 4.00
N ALA A 88 -2.54 7.40 4.97
CA ALA A 88 -1.94 6.07 5.15
C ALA A 88 -2.10 5.22 3.89
N ILE A 89 -3.30 5.23 3.29
CA ILE A 89 -3.58 4.42 2.10
C ILE A 89 -2.85 4.96 0.89
N LYS A 90 -2.88 6.28 0.65
CA LYS A 90 -2.16 6.90 -0.47
C LYS A 90 -0.67 6.59 -0.40
N GLN A 91 -0.06 6.75 0.77
CA GLN A 91 1.36 6.46 0.97
C GLN A 91 1.65 4.97 0.76
N ALA A 92 0.85 4.07 1.33
CA ALA A 92 1.07 2.63 1.16
C ALA A 92 0.96 2.19 -0.31
N GLN A 93 0.02 2.77 -1.07
CA GLN A 93 -0.11 2.54 -2.50
C GLN A 93 1.09 3.10 -3.30
N ILE A 94 1.58 4.30 -2.97
CA ILE A 94 2.78 4.88 -3.59
C ILE A 94 3.99 3.97 -3.35
N LYS A 95 4.19 3.51 -2.11
CA LYS A 95 5.30 2.61 -1.76
C LYS A 95 5.20 1.28 -2.50
N ARG A 96 3.99 0.71 -2.65
CA ARG A 96 3.78 -0.49 -3.49
C ARG A 96 4.09 -0.25 -4.95
N PHE A 97 3.73 0.91 -5.50
CA PHE A 97 4.02 1.22 -6.89
C PHE A 97 5.52 1.42 -7.12
N LYS A 98 6.21 2.07 -6.18
CA LYS A 98 7.65 2.32 -6.21
C LYS A 98 8.49 1.05 -6.06
N ASN A 99 8.11 0.18 -5.12
CA ASN A 99 8.96 -0.90 -4.63
C ASN A 99 8.38 -2.30 -4.89
N GLY A 100 7.17 -2.44 -5.45
CA GLY A 100 6.61 -3.71 -5.84
C GLY A 100 7.24 -4.20 -7.15
N GLU A 101 7.83 -5.39 -7.16
CA GLU A 101 8.39 -6.02 -8.36
C GLU A 101 8.18 -7.53 -8.29
N LEU A 102 7.93 -8.16 -9.44
CA LEU A 102 7.84 -9.61 -9.60
C LEU A 102 8.85 -10.10 -10.65
N ILE A 103 10.02 -10.52 -10.21
CA ILE A 103 11.07 -11.00 -11.12
C ILE A 103 10.69 -12.39 -11.63
N THR A 104 10.19 -12.50 -12.86
CA THR A 104 10.11 -13.81 -13.56
C THR A 104 11.49 -14.19 -14.08
N ASP A 105 11.95 -15.42 -13.90
CA ASP A 105 13.29 -15.81 -14.40
C ASP A 105 13.36 -15.74 -15.92
N ALA A 106 14.46 -15.17 -16.41
CA ALA A 106 14.89 -15.26 -17.79
C ALA A 106 15.43 -16.67 -18.07
N LYS A 107 14.74 -17.47 -18.88
CA LYS A 107 15.36 -18.65 -19.49
C LYS A 107 16.28 -18.17 -20.62
N ALA A 108 17.53 -18.64 -20.60
CA ALA A 108 18.39 -18.58 -21.78
C ALA A 108 17.78 -19.49 -22.85
N LEU A 109 17.51 -18.93 -24.02
CA LEU A 109 17.14 -19.71 -25.19
C LEU A 109 18.41 -20.28 -25.82
N THR A 110 18.30 -21.46 -26.42
CA THR A 110 19.39 -22.15 -27.13
C THR A 110 19.96 -21.33 -28.29
N ASP A 111 19.26 -20.28 -28.72
CA ASP A 111 19.65 -19.31 -29.75
C ASP A 111 20.42 -18.09 -29.22
N GLY A 112 20.70 -18.03 -27.91
CA GLY A 112 21.51 -16.98 -27.29
C GLY A 112 20.75 -15.72 -26.85
N SER A 113 19.43 -15.72 -26.89
CA SER A 113 18.58 -14.67 -26.28
C SER A 113 18.17 -14.99 -24.83
N CYS A 114 17.78 -13.97 -24.05
CA CYS A 114 17.22 -14.13 -22.70
C CYS A 114 16.20 -13.01 -22.38
N TYR A 115 15.71 -12.95 -21.13
CA TYR A 115 15.00 -11.85 -20.42
C TYR A 115 13.50 -12.03 -20.11
N SER A 116 13.12 -11.70 -18.84
CA SER A 116 12.02 -10.74 -18.54
C SER A 116 11.91 -10.43 -17.03
N SER A 117 12.16 -9.19 -16.58
CA SER A 117 11.63 -8.72 -15.27
C SER A 117 10.25 -8.10 -15.47
N ARG A 118 9.34 -8.31 -14.51
CA ARG A 118 7.97 -7.79 -14.54
C ARG A 118 7.73 -6.99 -13.26
N THR A 119 7.38 -5.72 -13.37
CA THR A 119 6.81 -5.00 -12.22
C THR A 119 5.30 -5.17 -12.27
N ILE A 120 4.74 -5.85 -11.27
CA ILE A 120 3.29 -6.06 -11.12
C ILE A 120 2.79 -5.23 -9.95
N VAL A 121 1.94 -4.24 -10.23
CA VAL A 121 1.23 -3.50 -9.19
C VAL A 121 -0.08 -4.25 -8.90
N PRO A 122 -0.33 -4.71 -7.66
CA PRO A 122 -1.55 -5.44 -7.34
C PRO A 122 -2.80 -4.56 -7.48
N LYS A 123 -3.84 -5.12 -8.13
CA LYS A 123 -5.16 -4.49 -8.35
C LYS A 123 -6.01 -4.37 -7.08
N ASN A 124 -5.72 -5.18 -6.07
CA ASN A 124 -6.53 -5.32 -4.87
C ASN A 124 -5.84 -4.70 -3.65
N ALA A 125 -6.66 -4.33 -2.66
CA ALA A 125 -6.21 -3.97 -1.32
C ALA A 125 -5.19 -5.01 -0.81
N GLY A 126 -4.01 -4.53 -0.43
CA GLY A 126 -2.99 -5.37 0.18
C GLY A 126 -3.30 -5.61 1.66
N TYR A 127 -2.41 -6.36 2.32
CA TYR A 127 -2.55 -6.61 3.74
C TYR A 127 -2.62 -5.32 4.58
N PHE A 128 -1.88 -4.28 4.20
CA PHE A 128 -1.92 -3.00 4.89
C PHE A 128 -3.32 -2.37 4.89
N GLU A 129 -4.00 -2.28 3.74
CA GLU A 129 -5.39 -1.80 3.71
C GLU A 129 -6.34 -2.71 4.47
N GLN A 130 -6.13 -4.03 4.44
CA GLN A 130 -6.94 -4.95 5.24
C GLN A 130 -6.84 -4.65 6.74
N THR A 131 -5.65 -4.32 7.25
CA THR A 131 -5.51 -3.90 8.66
C THR A 131 -6.19 -2.57 8.94
N ILE A 132 -6.23 -1.64 7.99
CA ILE A 132 -7.00 -0.40 8.13
C ILE A 132 -8.51 -0.71 8.20
N ILE A 133 -9.00 -1.56 7.29
CA ILE A 133 -10.40 -2.01 7.28
C ILE A 133 -10.75 -2.69 8.62
N GLN A 134 -9.88 -3.57 9.12
CA GLN A 134 -10.06 -4.20 10.43
C GLN A 134 -10.11 -3.18 11.58
N GLY A 135 -9.30 -2.11 11.52
CA GLY A 135 -9.38 -1.00 12.46
C GLY A 135 -10.71 -0.27 12.41
N LEU A 136 -11.24 0.01 11.21
CA LEU A 136 -12.54 0.66 11.03
C LEU A 136 -13.69 -0.26 11.51
N ASP A 137 -13.60 -1.56 11.24
CA ASP A 137 -14.56 -2.56 11.73
C ASP A 137 -14.55 -2.66 13.26
N ALA A 138 -13.36 -2.56 13.90
CA ALA A 138 -13.24 -2.56 15.35
C ALA A 138 -13.98 -1.35 15.97
N VAL A 139 -13.85 -0.17 15.38
CA VAL A 139 -14.61 1.03 15.78
C VAL A 139 -16.12 0.81 15.60
N ALA A 140 -16.55 0.31 14.44
CA ALA A 140 -17.96 0.09 14.11
C ALA A 140 -18.64 -0.96 15.01
N LYS A 141 -17.86 -1.92 15.53
CA LYS A 141 -18.32 -2.93 16.47
C LYS A 141 -18.59 -2.34 17.85
N VAL A 142 -17.72 -1.43 18.31
CA VAL A 142 -17.79 -0.82 19.65
C VAL A 142 -18.75 0.37 19.69
N TYR A 143 -18.83 1.15 18.61
CA TYR A 143 -19.67 2.34 18.49
C TYR A 143 -20.69 2.18 17.35
N PRO A 144 -21.88 1.60 17.63
CA PRO A 144 -22.91 1.38 16.62
C PRO A 144 -23.33 2.63 15.84
N GLU A 145 -23.30 3.79 16.50
CA GLU A 145 -23.62 5.09 15.90
C GLU A 145 -22.62 5.52 14.81
N LEU A 146 -21.41 4.96 14.80
CA LEU A 146 -20.38 5.23 13.79
C LEU A 146 -20.40 4.22 12.62
N ARG A 147 -21.25 3.20 12.65
CA ARG A 147 -21.24 2.11 11.64
C ARG A 147 -21.34 2.60 10.20
N LEU A 148 -22.28 3.50 9.93
CA LEU A 148 -22.47 4.03 8.56
C LEU A 148 -21.25 4.80 8.09
N LEU A 149 -20.62 5.56 8.98
CA LEU A 149 -19.41 6.32 8.69
C LEU A 149 -18.23 5.39 8.38
N MET A 150 -17.99 4.38 9.23
CA MET A 150 -16.92 3.39 9.03
C MET A 150 -17.16 2.56 7.77
N ALA A 151 -18.41 2.13 7.51
CA ALA A 151 -18.77 1.41 6.30
C ALA A 151 -18.54 2.25 5.03
N SER A 152 -18.89 3.55 5.07
CA SER A 152 -18.60 4.47 3.97
C SER A 152 -17.10 4.60 3.74
N MET A 153 -16.29 4.74 4.79
CA MET A 153 -14.83 4.77 4.66
C MET A 153 -14.31 3.47 4.04
N ILE A 154 -14.75 2.30 4.53
CA ILE A 154 -14.36 0.98 3.99
C ILE A 154 -14.76 0.85 2.52
N ALA A 155 -15.93 1.33 2.13
CA ALA A 155 -16.36 1.35 0.73
C ALA A 155 -15.38 2.18 -0.11
N THR A 156 -15.02 3.38 0.33
CA THR A 156 -14.02 4.23 -0.34
C THR A 156 -12.67 3.53 -0.47
N ILE A 157 -12.20 2.84 0.57
CA ILE A 157 -10.94 2.04 0.50
C ILE A 157 -11.03 0.95 -0.57
N ASN A 158 -12.17 0.28 -0.65
CA ASN A 158 -12.41 -0.79 -1.61
C ASN A 158 -12.64 -0.29 -3.04
N GLU A 159 -13.09 0.96 -3.21
CA GLU A 159 -13.29 1.62 -4.50
C GLU A 159 -12.01 2.27 -5.01
N ALA A 160 -11.13 2.75 -4.11
CA ALA A 160 -9.82 3.31 -4.40
C ALA A 160 -8.78 2.25 -4.84
N LYS A 161 -9.24 1.21 -5.52
CA LYS A 161 -8.43 0.19 -6.18
C LYS A 161 -7.79 0.82 -7.42
N SER A 162 -6.48 1.04 -7.34
CA SER A 162 -5.67 1.31 -8.52
C SER A 162 -5.75 0.11 -9.46
N SER A 163 -5.91 0.39 -10.75
CA SER A 163 -5.83 -0.66 -11.76
C SER A 163 -4.43 -1.26 -11.74
N SER A 164 -4.32 -2.59 -11.89
CA SER A 164 -3.01 -3.23 -12.02
C SER A 164 -2.26 -2.59 -13.18
N VAL A 165 -1.01 -2.21 -12.93
CA VAL A 165 -0.08 -1.76 -13.97
C VAL A 165 0.98 -2.83 -14.07
N LEU A 166 1.07 -3.44 -15.26
CA LEU A 166 2.16 -4.35 -15.61
C LEU A 166 3.21 -3.55 -16.39
N VAL A 167 4.41 -3.40 -15.84
CA VAL A 167 5.56 -2.84 -16.58
C VAL A 167 6.51 -3.96 -16.93
N PHE A 168 6.78 -4.13 -18.23
CA PHE A 168 7.72 -5.11 -18.75
C PHE A 168 9.03 -4.43 -19.14
N GLU A 169 10.15 -5.02 -18.74
CA GLU A 169 11.46 -4.71 -19.32
C GLU A 169 11.98 -5.95 -20.05
N ALA A 170 12.05 -5.86 -21.39
CA ALA A 170 12.73 -6.82 -22.22
C ALA A 170 13.97 -6.17 -22.83
N SER A 171 15.13 -6.79 -22.64
CA SER A 171 16.31 -6.52 -23.46
C SER A 171 16.41 -7.58 -24.55
N ALA A 172 16.72 -7.17 -25.78
CA ALA A 172 17.17 -8.09 -26.82
C ALA A 172 18.69 -7.93 -26.98
N ARG A 173 19.45 -9.03 -27.12
CA ARG A 173 20.89 -8.92 -27.39
C ARG A 173 21.10 -8.25 -28.76
N GLY A 174 21.92 -7.21 -28.80
CA GLY A 174 22.61 -6.76 -30.01
C GLY A 174 22.68 -5.26 -30.28
N GLN A 175 21.77 -4.43 -29.74
CA GLN A 175 21.75 -2.99 -30.06
C GLN A 175 21.37 -2.06 -28.90
N GLY A 176 21.39 -2.52 -27.64
CA GLY A 176 21.00 -1.68 -26.49
C GLY A 176 19.53 -1.21 -26.54
N ARG A 177 18.67 -1.92 -27.27
CA ARG A 177 17.25 -1.56 -27.43
C ARG A 177 16.42 -2.27 -26.36
N TYR A 178 15.98 -1.50 -25.39
CA TYR A 178 14.95 -1.88 -24.42
C TYR A 178 13.57 -1.73 -25.08
N LYS A 179 12.69 -2.71 -24.90
CA LYS A 179 11.27 -2.54 -25.23
C LYS A 179 10.44 -2.62 -23.96
N LEU A 180 9.76 -1.51 -23.65
CA LEU A 180 8.78 -1.42 -22.59
C LEU A 180 7.41 -1.80 -23.16
N PHE A 181 6.69 -2.65 -22.46
CA PHE A 181 5.28 -2.95 -22.75
C PHE A 181 4.45 -2.69 -21.48
N SER A 182 3.18 -2.34 -21.66
CA SER A 182 2.18 -2.19 -20.60
C SER A 182 0.84 -2.72 -21.10
N ASP A 183 0.04 -3.28 -20.19
CA ASP A 183 -1.31 -3.78 -20.44
C ASP A 183 -2.36 -2.66 -20.58
N ARG A 184 -1.98 -1.41 -20.27
CA ARG A 184 -2.73 -0.20 -20.64
C ARG A 184 -1.95 0.65 -21.64
N GLU A 185 -2.69 1.32 -22.52
CA GLU A 185 -2.23 2.51 -23.25
C GLU A 185 -1.87 3.60 -22.23
N MET A 186 -0.70 3.49 -21.63
CA MET A 186 0.02 4.63 -21.06
C MET A 186 0.53 5.43 -22.25
N THR A 187 -0.30 6.32 -22.79
CA THR A 187 -0.01 7.23 -23.90
C THR A 187 1.20 8.14 -23.66
N THR A 188 1.87 8.04 -22.50
CA THR A 188 3.03 8.82 -22.08
C THR A 188 4.11 7.97 -21.41
N MET A 189 4.43 6.79 -21.95
CA MET A 189 5.61 6.05 -21.51
C MET A 189 6.91 6.82 -21.83
N LYS A 190 7.46 7.53 -20.84
CA LYS A 190 8.90 7.83 -20.80
C LYS A 190 9.65 6.50 -20.60
N SER A 191 10.78 6.32 -21.26
CA SER A 191 11.64 5.12 -21.25
C SER A 191 12.20 4.69 -19.87
N ASN A 192 11.82 5.35 -18.78
CA ASN A 192 12.58 5.35 -17.52
C ASN A 192 11.83 4.74 -16.33
N TYR A 193 10.68 4.07 -16.53
CA TYR A 193 9.90 3.42 -15.46
C TYR A 193 10.59 2.24 -14.77
N HIS A 194 11.76 1.80 -15.25
CA HIS A 194 12.66 0.91 -14.53
C HIS A 194 13.29 1.60 -13.29
N LEU A 195 13.28 2.93 -13.25
CA LEU A 195 13.73 3.70 -12.09
C LEU A 195 12.60 3.85 -11.06
N GLY A 196 12.90 3.49 -9.81
CA GLY A 196 11.96 3.64 -8.70
C GLY A 196 11.41 5.07 -8.53
N SER A 197 12.20 6.09 -8.82
CA SER A 197 11.79 7.50 -8.74
C SER A 197 10.74 7.89 -9.79
N GLU A 198 10.79 7.33 -10.99
CA GLU A 198 9.77 7.58 -12.02
C GLU A 198 8.49 6.81 -11.72
N ARG A 199 8.60 5.60 -11.14
CA ARG A 199 7.46 4.87 -10.59
C ARG A 199 6.78 5.67 -9.48
N GLU A 200 7.54 6.22 -8.54
CA GLU A 200 7.03 7.05 -7.43
C GLU A 200 6.28 8.29 -7.95
N LYS A 201 6.87 9.07 -8.87
CA LYS A 201 6.20 10.25 -9.47
C LYS A 201 4.90 9.90 -10.18
N TYR A 202 4.88 8.80 -10.94
CA TYR A 202 3.65 8.35 -11.58
C TYR A 202 2.61 7.95 -10.54
N ALA A 203 3.03 7.22 -9.50
CA ALA A 203 2.16 6.83 -8.42
C ALA A 203 1.56 8.06 -7.73
N GLU A 204 2.38 9.05 -7.37
CA GLU A 204 1.93 10.31 -6.78
C GLU A 204 0.89 11.01 -7.65
N ASN A 205 1.12 11.13 -8.96
CA ASN A 205 0.19 11.80 -9.87
C ASN A 205 -1.14 11.03 -10.08
N ASN A 206 -1.10 9.70 -10.07
CA ASN A 206 -2.28 8.85 -10.33
C ASN A 206 -3.02 8.42 -9.05
N ILE A 207 -2.36 8.44 -7.90
CA ILE A 207 -2.96 8.13 -6.58
C ILE A 207 -3.48 9.42 -5.93
N ALA A 208 -2.90 10.59 -6.24
CA ALA A 208 -3.45 11.87 -5.81
C ALA A 208 -4.90 12.09 -6.27
N SER A 209 -5.25 11.57 -7.46
CA SER A 209 -6.60 11.64 -8.03
C SER A 209 -7.60 10.65 -7.41
N LEU A 210 -7.17 9.75 -6.52
CA LEU A 210 -8.08 8.90 -5.77
C LEU A 210 -8.80 9.73 -4.69
N ASN A 211 -10.13 9.74 -4.78
CA ASN A 211 -11.00 10.33 -3.78
C ASN A 211 -11.04 9.41 -2.55
N PHE A 212 -10.59 9.93 -1.42
CA PHE A 212 -10.66 9.29 -0.11
C PHE A 212 -11.45 10.17 0.86
#